data_AF-A0A142YFF9-F1
#
_entry.id   AF-A0A142YFF9-F1
#
_cell.length_a   1.000
_cell.length_b   1.000
_cell.length_c   1.000
_cell.angle_alpha   90.00
_cell.angle_beta   90.00
_cell.angle_gamma   90.00
#
_symmetry.space_group_name_H-M   'P 1'
#
loop_
_entity.id
_entity.type
_entity.pdbx_description
1 polymer ?
#
loop_
_entity_poly.entity_id
_entity_poly.type
_entity_poly.pdbx_seq_one_letter_code
_entity_poly.pdbx_strand_id
1 'polypeptide(L)'
;MTPRGQRDYGGVRLSRHAVERFVERFGVEADRAEARLREALGRTRRLGRNPANGAIAVLALHEGRTLVAVLQDGTCLTVLTWNQFEPRLPDFGRPKVPRKWGRTLARLAAPVDEPKPRRPQS
;
A
#
# COMPACT_ATOMS: atom_id res chain seq x y z
N MET A 1 -15.93 4.82 5.82
CA MET A 1 -16.03 3.69 4.86
C MET A 1 -14.82 3.71 3.93
N THR A 2 -14.08 2.61 3.80
CA THR A 2 -12.94 2.52 2.88
C THR A 2 -13.43 2.40 1.43
N PRO A 3 -12.98 3.25 0.48
CA PRO A 3 -13.42 3.23 -0.91
C PRO A 3 -13.31 1.84 -1.56
N ARG A 4 -14.25 1.49 -2.47
CA ARG A 4 -14.37 0.14 -3.04
C ARG A 4 -13.03 -0.44 -3.52
N GLY A 5 -12.60 -1.53 -2.90
CA GLY A 5 -11.39 -2.29 -3.21
C GLY A 5 -10.07 -1.69 -2.67
N GLN A 6 -10.14 -0.62 -1.86
CA GLN A 6 -9.06 -0.30 -0.94
C GLN A 6 -9.16 -1.21 0.30
N ARG A 7 -8.04 -1.41 0.97
CA ARG A 7 -7.90 -2.21 2.19
C ARG A 7 -7.01 -1.48 3.17
N ASP A 8 -7.37 -1.60 4.45
CA ASP A 8 -6.59 -1.10 5.56
C ASP A 8 -5.76 -2.26 6.12
N TYR A 9 -4.45 -2.07 6.16
CA TYR A 9 -3.46 -2.95 6.79
C TYR A 9 -2.61 -2.20 7.82
N GLY A 10 -3.02 -1.01 8.28
CA GLY A 10 -2.28 -0.24 9.30
C GLY A 10 -2.12 -0.98 10.64
N GLY A 11 -3.02 -1.93 10.91
CA GLY A 11 -3.01 -2.78 12.10
C GLY A 11 -2.14 -4.05 12.01
N VAL A 12 -1.48 -4.34 10.88
CA VAL A 12 -0.61 -5.53 10.77
C VAL A 12 0.64 -5.38 11.64
N ARG A 13 1.27 -6.51 11.99
CA ARG A 13 2.60 -6.50 12.60
C ARG A 13 3.61 -5.99 11.59
N LEU A 14 4.56 -5.16 12.03
CA LEU A 14 5.64 -4.67 11.18
C LEU A 14 6.91 -5.42 11.56
N SER A 15 7.53 -6.10 10.60
CA SER A 15 8.85 -6.68 10.84
C SER A 15 9.87 -5.56 10.99
N ARG A 16 10.91 -5.80 11.79
CA ARG A 16 12.07 -4.89 11.89
C ARG A 16 12.62 -4.56 10.49
N HIS A 17 12.75 -5.59 9.65
CA HIS A 17 13.21 -5.45 8.29
C HIS A 17 12.33 -4.52 7.43
N ALA A 18 11.00 -4.58 7.57
CA ALA A 18 10.10 -3.70 6.83
C ALA A 18 10.28 -2.24 7.24
N VAL A 19 10.47 -1.96 8.54
CA VAL A 19 10.71 -0.61 9.05
C VAL A 19 12.06 -0.08 8.57
N GLU A 20 13.13 -0.87 8.66
CA GLU A 20 14.46 -0.50 8.16
C GLU A 20 14.43 -0.17 6.66
N ARG A 21 13.80 -1.04 5.85
CA ARG A 21 13.66 -0.79 4.42
C ARG A 21 12.79 0.41 4.10
N PHE A 22 11.83 0.75 4.96
CA PHE A 22 11.03 1.95 4.80
C PHE A 22 11.88 3.22 4.99
N VAL A 23 12.68 3.28 6.05
CA VAL A 23 13.66 4.35 6.31
C VAL A 23 14.59 4.51 5.11
N GLU A 24 15.27 3.44 4.72
CA GLU A 24 16.27 3.48 3.64
C GLU A 24 15.71 3.92 2.29
N ARG A 25 14.51 3.45 1.92
CA ARG A 25 13.97 3.63 0.56
C ARG A 25 13.14 4.90 0.41
N PHE A 26 12.53 5.34 1.50
CA PHE A 26 11.62 6.47 1.51
C PHE A 26 12.17 7.70 2.22
N GLY A 27 13.32 7.58 2.92
CA GLY A 27 13.98 8.72 3.56
C GLY A 27 13.24 9.20 4.81
N VAL A 28 12.59 8.28 5.53
CA VAL A 28 11.80 8.60 6.73
C VAL A 28 12.69 8.51 7.96
N GLU A 29 12.56 9.48 8.86
CA GLU A 29 13.24 9.45 10.16
C GLU A 29 12.92 8.17 10.96
N ALA A 30 13.93 7.55 11.55
CA ALA A 30 13.82 6.23 12.16
C ALA A 30 12.82 6.19 13.33
N ASP A 31 12.73 7.26 14.12
CA ASP A 31 11.79 7.40 15.23
C ASP A 31 10.32 7.53 14.78
N ARG A 32 10.09 7.98 13.54
CA ARG A 32 8.74 8.12 12.94
C ARG A 32 8.38 7.00 11.98
N ALA A 33 9.35 6.17 11.59
CA ALA A 33 9.20 5.18 10.53
C ALA A 33 8.02 4.22 10.75
N GLU A 34 7.85 3.70 11.97
CA GLU A 34 6.75 2.78 12.26
C GLU A 34 5.38 3.44 12.08
N ALA A 35 5.17 4.60 12.71
CA ALA A 35 3.91 5.33 12.64
C ALA A 35 3.55 5.73 11.20
N ARG A 36 4.54 6.22 10.44
CA ARG A 36 4.36 6.60 9.03
C ARG A 36 4.12 5.40 8.11
N LEU A 37 4.74 4.25 8.39
CA LEU A 37 4.47 3.03 7.65
C LEU A 37 3.04 2.52 7.93
N ARG A 38 2.58 2.57 9.19
CA ARG A 38 1.19 2.24 9.52
C ARG A 38 0.19 3.16 8.82
N GLU A 39 0.47 4.45 8.78
CA GLU A 39 -0.33 5.44 8.05
C GLU A 39 -0.45 5.08 6.56
N ALA A 40 0.67 4.81 5.89
CA ALA A 40 0.68 4.39 4.49
C ALA A 40 -0.11 3.08 4.27
N LEU A 41 0.02 2.11 5.19
CA LEU A 41 -0.71 0.84 5.15
C LEU A 41 -2.18 0.98 5.53
N GLY A 42 -2.62 2.09 6.12
CA GLY A 42 -4.02 2.39 6.37
C GLY A 42 -4.85 2.48 5.07
N ARG A 43 -4.17 2.74 3.95
CA ARG A 43 -4.83 2.91 2.65
C ARG A 43 -4.08 2.24 1.52
N THR A 44 -4.47 1.00 1.23
CA THR A 44 -3.81 0.18 0.22
C THR A 44 -4.74 -0.33 -0.88
N ARG A 45 -4.14 -0.84 -1.95
CA ARG A 45 -4.78 -1.64 -3.00
C ARG A 45 -4.03 -2.94 -3.15
N ARG A 46 -4.71 -4.08 -3.10
CA ARG A 46 -4.05 -5.37 -3.38
C ARG A 46 -3.62 -5.45 -4.84
N LEU A 47 -2.35 -5.73 -5.09
CA LEU A 47 -1.81 -6.00 -6.41
C LEU A 47 -2.01 -7.47 -6.76
N GLY A 48 -1.59 -8.39 -5.91
CA GLY A 48 -1.65 -9.82 -6.20
C GLY A 48 -1.36 -10.69 -5.00
N ARG A 49 -1.23 -11.99 -5.26
CA ARG A 49 -0.81 -13.02 -4.29
C ARG A 49 0.25 -13.87 -4.95
N ASN A 50 1.34 -14.12 -4.25
CA ASN A 50 2.31 -15.10 -4.67
C ASN A 50 1.74 -16.51 -4.41
N PRO A 51 1.58 -17.35 -5.46
CA PRO A 51 0.99 -18.68 -5.31
C PRO A 51 1.91 -19.67 -4.59
N ALA A 52 3.23 -19.45 -4.60
CA ALA A 52 4.20 -20.37 -4.01
C ALA A 52 4.27 -20.29 -2.48
N ASN A 53 4.08 -19.10 -1.90
CA ASN A 53 4.19 -18.90 -0.44
C ASN A 53 2.98 -18.19 0.18
N GLY A 54 2.00 -17.76 -0.63
CA GLY A 54 0.79 -17.12 -0.15
C GLY A 54 0.94 -15.62 0.20
N ALA A 55 2.13 -15.04 0.11
CA ALA A 55 2.37 -13.62 0.39
C ALA A 55 1.54 -12.72 -0.54
N ILE A 56 1.12 -11.56 -0.05
CA ILE A 56 0.34 -10.59 -0.82
C ILE A 56 1.14 -9.31 -1.03
N ALA A 57 1.11 -8.80 -2.26
CA ALA A 57 1.64 -7.47 -2.56
C ALA A 57 0.49 -6.46 -2.49
N VAL A 58 0.69 -5.39 -1.71
CA VAL A 58 -0.26 -4.30 -1.58
C VAL A 58 0.42 -2.98 -1.92
N LEU A 59 -0.29 -2.15 -2.67
CA LEU A 59 0.14 -0.84 -3.14
C LEU A 59 -0.36 0.24 -2.18
N ALA A 60 0.50 1.14 -1.77
CA ALA A 60 0.22 2.32 -0.99
C ALA A 60 0.93 3.55 -1.59
N LEU A 61 0.66 4.72 -1.03
CA LEU A 61 1.39 5.94 -1.32
C LEU A 61 1.98 6.50 -0.03
N HIS A 62 3.22 6.97 -0.12
CA HIS A 62 3.87 7.73 0.93
C HIS A 62 4.49 8.97 0.29
N GLU A 63 4.04 10.16 0.68
CA GLU A 63 4.52 11.46 0.16
C GLU A 63 4.53 11.52 -1.39
N GLY A 64 3.46 11.03 -2.01
CA GLY A 64 3.33 10.98 -3.48
C GLY A 64 4.15 9.88 -4.16
N ARG A 65 5.02 9.18 -3.43
CA ARG A 65 5.83 8.07 -3.93
C ARG A 65 5.09 6.74 -3.76
N THR A 66 5.26 5.86 -4.74
CA THR A 66 4.66 4.52 -4.70
C THR A 66 5.40 3.61 -3.76
N LEU A 67 4.67 3.03 -2.80
CA LEU A 67 5.14 2.01 -1.87
C LEU A 67 4.43 0.69 -2.15
N VAL A 68 5.17 -0.41 -2.21
CA VAL A 68 4.61 -1.76 -2.26
C VAL A 68 5.01 -2.52 -1.02
N ALA A 69 4.05 -2.88 -0.17
CA ALA A 69 4.30 -3.74 0.97
C ALA A 69 4.00 -5.19 0.64
N VAL A 70 4.87 -6.09 1.11
CA VAL A 70 4.66 -7.53 1.03
C VAL A 70 4.20 -8.01 2.39
N LEU A 71 2.96 -8.51 2.45
CA LEU A 71 2.33 -9.00 3.68
C LEU A 71 2.19 -10.52 3.64
N GLN A 72 2.41 -11.17 4.76
CA GLN A 72 2.19 -12.61 4.93
C GLN A 72 1.81 -12.87 6.40
N ASP A 73 0.80 -13.70 6.63
CA ASP A 73 0.37 -14.13 7.97
C ASP A 73 0.21 -12.97 8.98
N GLY A 74 -0.45 -11.89 8.54
CA GLY A 74 -0.72 -10.71 9.38
C GLY A 74 0.51 -9.84 9.68
N THR A 75 1.62 -10.05 8.96
CA THR A 75 2.88 -9.31 9.12
C THR A 75 3.32 -8.66 7.82
N CYS A 76 3.75 -7.41 7.88
CA CYS A 76 4.48 -6.75 6.81
C CYS A 76 5.95 -7.18 6.86
N LEU A 77 6.36 -7.98 5.87
CA LEU A 77 7.70 -8.56 5.81
C LEU A 77 8.73 -7.59 5.25
N THR A 78 8.35 -6.81 4.24
CA THR A 78 9.22 -5.81 3.60
C THR A 78 8.38 -4.76 2.85
N VAL A 79 9.00 -3.63 2.51
CA VAL A 79 8.42 -2.59 1.65
C VAL A 79 9.35 -2.27 0.50
N LEU A 80 8.83 -2.14 -0.71
CA LEU A 80 9.61 -1.92 -1.92
C LEU A 80 9.17 -0.61 -2.58
N THR A 81 10.08 0.04 -3.30
CA THR A 81 9.69 1.05 -4.28
C THR A 81 9.03 0.38 -5.49
N TRP A 82 8.30 1.15 -6.30
CA TRP A 82 7.74 0.60 -7.54
C TRP A 82 8.80 -0.04 -8.43
N ASN A 83 9.93 0.63 -8.66
CA ASN A 83 11.01 0.13 -9.52
C ASN A 83 11.60 -1.20 -9.02
N GLN A 84 11.61 -1.43 -7.69
CA GLN A 84 12.07 -2.70 -7.11
C GLN A 84 11.02 -3.81 -7.22
N PHE A 85 9.73 -3.45 -7.26
CA PHE A 85 8.63 -4.40 -7.29
C PHE A 85 8.19 -4.77 -8.72
N GLU A 86 8.24 -3.85 -9.68
CA GLU A 86 7.75 -4.06 -11.04
C GLU A 86 8.30 -5.34 -11.70
N PRO A 87 9.62 -5.65 -11.62
CA PRO A 87 10.15 -6.91 -12.17
C PRO A 87 9.58 -8.18 -11.52
N ARG A 88 9.01 -8.06 -10.31
CA ARG A 88 8.42 -9.16 -9.51
C ARG A 88 6.92 -9.30 -9.71
N LEU A 89 6.29 -8.48 -10.56
CA LEU A 89 4.85 -8.59 -10.85
C LEU A 89 4.41 -10.02 -11.24
N PRO A 90 5.17 -10.77 -12.07
CA PRO A 90 4.80 -12.14 -12.44
C PRO A 90 4.68 -13.07 -11.23
N ASP A 91 5.56 -12.91 -10.24
CA ASP A 91 5.56 -13.69 -8.99
C ASP A 91 4.25 -13.52 -8.21
N PHE A 92 3.54 -12.41 -8.41
CA PHE A 92 2.25 -12.11 -7.77
C PHE A 92 1.06 -12.30 -8.72
N GLY A 93 1.23 -13.10 -9.79
CA GLY A 93 0.18 -13.46 -10.72
C GLY A 93 -0.17 -12.36 -11.73
N ARG A 94 0.74 -11.40 -11.96
CA ARG A 94 0.54 -10.33 -12.95
C ARG A 94 1.65 -10.33 -14.00
N PRO A 95 1.34 -10.59 -15.29
CA PRO A 95 2.36 -10.54 -16.33
C PRO A 95 2.78 -9.11 -16.71
N LYS A 96 2.01 -8.09 -16.29
CA LYS A 96 2.24 -6.68 -16.63
C LYS A 96 1.60 -5.74 -15.64
N VAL A 97 2.02 -4.47 -15.70
CA VAL A 97 1.44 -3.36 -14.93
C VAL A 97 -0.09 -3.30 -15.14
N PRO A 98 -0.88 -3.12 -14.07
CA PRO A 98 -2.33 -2.99 -14.20
C PRO A 98 -2.73 -1.85 -15.14
N ARG A 99 -3.72 -2.10 -16.00
CA ARG A 99 -4.34 -1.05 -16.83
C ARG A 99 -4.88 0.07 -15.94
N LYS A 100 -4.86 1.31 -16.45
CA LYS A 100 -5.32 2.52 -15.74
C LYS A 100 -4.52 2.79 -14.44
N TRP A 101 -3.22 2.51 -14.47
CA TRP A 101 -2.28 2.71 -13.34
C TRP A 101 -2.37 4.11 -12.73
N GLY A 102 -2.27 5.17 -13.55
CA GLY A 102 -2.37 6.55 -13.06
C GLY A 102 -3.69 6.86 -12.34
N ARG A 103 -4.81 6.30 -12.81
CA ARG A 103 -6.12 6.44 -12.14
C ARG A 103 -6.16 5.69 -10.81
N THR A 104 -5.47 4.56 -10.70
CA THR A 104 -5.34 3.82 -9.44
C THR A 104 -4.54 4.62 -8.41
N LEU A 105 -3.41 5.22 -8.82
CA LEU A 105 -2.60 6.07 -7.97
C LEU A 105 -3.36 7.32 -7.53
N ALA A 106 -4.03 8.01 -8.47
CA ALA A 106 -4.87 9.17 -8.15
C ALA A 106 -5.95 8.85 -7.11
N ARG A 107 -6.55 7.65 -7.16
CA ARG A 107 -7.52 7.20 -6.16
C ARG A 107 -6.92 6.86 -4.80
N LEU A 108 -5.64 6.51 -4.72
CA LEU A 108 -4.94 6.34 -3.45
C LEU A 108 -4.58 7.71 -2.86
N ALA A 109 -4.23 8.68 -3.70
CA ALA A 109 -3.89 10.04 -3.29
C ALA A 109 -5.10 10.90 -2.90
N ALA A 110 -6.27 10.68 -3.53
CA ALA A 110 -7.46 11.50 -3.28
C ALA A 110 -7.87 11.46 -1.80
N PRO A 111 -8.14 12.58 -1.12
CA PRO A 111 -8.66 12.55 0.25
C PRO A 111 -9.93 11.70 0.32
N VAL A 112 -10.19 11.07 1.48
CA VAL A 112 -11.46 10.38 1.69
C VAL A 112 -12.53 11.47 1.69
N ASP A 113 -13.36 11.53 0.63
CA ASP A 113 -14.50 12.44 0.61
C ASP A 113 -15.29 12.28 1.91
N GLU A 114 -15.36 13.34 2.70
CA GLU A 114 -16.39 13.49 3.71
C GLU A 114 -17.74 13.27 3.03
N PRO A 115 -18.68 12.55 3.67
CA PRO A 115 -20.00 12.37 3.08
C PRO A 115 -20.61 13.75 2.83
N LYS A 116 -20.91 14.05 1.55
CA LYS A 116 -21.63 15.28 1.17
C LYS A 116 -22.83 15.44 2.10
N PRO A 117 -23.03 16.62 2.73
CA PRO A 117 -24.22 16.84 3.53
C PRO A 117 -25.44 16.56 2.66
N ARG A 118 -26.31 15.67 3.15
CA ARG A 118 -27.60 15.40 2.51
C ARG A 118 -28.31 16.75 2.41
N ARG A 119 -28.53 17.24 1.18
CA ARG A 119 -29.41 18.40 1.01
C ARG A 119 -30.77 18.02 1.61
N PRO A 120 -31.36 18.86 2.49
CA PRO A 120 -32.73 18.64 2.90
C PRO A 120 -33.60 18.66 1.64
N GLN A 121 -34.44 17.63 1.49
CA GLN A 121 -35.51 17.65 0.49
C GLN A 121 -36.51 18.69 1.00
N SER A 122 -36.65 19.80 0.27
CA SER A 122 -37.77 20.72 0.39
C SER A 122 -39.00 20.15 -0.31
#